data_AF-A0AA51JKL2-F1
#
_entry.id   AF-A0AA51JKL2-F1
#
_cell.length_a   1.000
_cell.length_b   1.000
_cell.length_c   1.000
_cell.angle_alpha   90.00
_cell.angle_beta   90.00
_cell.angle_gamma   90.00
#
_symmetry.space_group_name_H-M   'P 1'
#
loop_
_entity.id
_entity.type
_entity.pdbx_description
1 polymer ?
#
loop_
_entity_poly.entity_id
_entity_poly.type
_entity_poly.pdbx_seq_one_letter_code
_entity_poly.pdbx_strand_id
1 'polypeptide(L)'
;KRVEASLHLVALKKLNRLEKVRTRAGRDALHKEKQRVDSTHLLLQNLLYEADHLNKEVTKCLQFKSKDEEIELVPVEDFYRDAPSDVSRPV
;
A
#
# COMPACT_ATOMS: atom_id res chain seq x y z
N LYS A 1 40.96 -53.58 4.74
CA LYS A 1 41.60 -52.24 4.54
C LYS A 1 41.18 -51.53 3.26
N ARG A 2 41.59 -51.94 2.03
CA ARG A 2 41.21 -51.22 0.78
C ARG A 2 39.72 -51.30 0.40
N VAL A 3 39.10 -52.49 0.48
CA VAL A 3 37.67 -52.67 0.14
C VAL A 3 36.76 -51.88 1.06
N GLU A 4 37.06 -51.92 2.36
CA GLU A 4 36.37 -51.18 3.41
C GLU A 4 36.48 -49.65 3.22
N ALA A 5 37.68 -49.15 2.91
CA ALA A 5 37.87 -47.74 2.57
C ALA A 5 37.03 -47.33 1.33
N SER A 6 36.99 -48.18 0.30
CA SER A 6 36.15 -47.95 -0.89
C SER A 6 34.66 -47.92 -0.56
N LEU A 7 34.18 -48.81 0.33
CA LEU A 7 32.79 -48.81 0.80
C LEU A 7 32.44 -47.51 1.56
N HIS A 8 33.34 -47.05 2.44
CA HIS A 8 33.16 -45.76 3.12
C HIS A 8 33.10 -44.58 2.14
N LEU A 9 33.94 -44.57 1.10
CA LEU A 9 33.91 -43.53 0.06
C LEU A 9 32.58 -43.54 -0.72
N VAL A 10 32.02 -44.70 -1.01
CA VAL A 10 30.69 -44.81 -1.66
C VAL A 10 29.60 -44.27 -0.73
N ALA A 11 29.64 -44.61 0.55
CA ALA A 11 28.70 -44.08 1.55
C ALA A 11 28.78 -42.55 1.66
N LEU A 12 29.99 -41.99 1.72
CA LEU A 12 30.21 -40.54 1.74
C LEU A 12 29.67 -39.84 0.49
N LYS A 13 29.90 -40.41 -0.70
CA LYS A 13 29.33 -39.88 -1.96
C LYS A 13 27.80 -39.89 -1.94
N LYS A 14 27.19 -40.95 -1.43
CA LYS A 14 25.73 -41.05 -1.29
C LYS A 14 25.20 -39.97 -0.34
N LEU A 15 25.79 -39.82 0.84
CA LEU A 15 25.42 -38.79 1.82
C LEU A 15 25.58 -37.39 1.24
N ASN A 16 26.68 -37.11 0.54
CA ASN A 16 26.90 -35.81 -0.11
C ASN A 16 25.83 -35.50 -1.17
N ARG A 17 25.41 -36.50 -1.95
CA ARG A 17 24.32 -36.33 -2.93
C ARG A 17 22.99 -36.03 -2.25
N LEU A 18 22.68 -36.72 -1.15
CA LEU A 18 21.48 -36.47 -0.36
C LEU A 18 21.48 -35.06 0.22
N GLU A 19 22.60 -34.61 0.80
CA GLU A 19 22.75 -33.23 1.29
C GLU A 19 22.55 -32.18 0.20
N LYS A 20 23.10 -32.41 -1.00
CA LYS A 20 22.91 -31.50 -2.14
C LYS A 20 21.44 -31.38 -2.53
N VAL A 21 20.71 -32.50 -2.56
CA VAL A 21 19.27 -32.51 -2.86
C VAL A 21 18.50 -31.78 -1.77
N ARG A 22 18.77 -32.08 -0.49
CA ARG A 22 18.11 -31.44 0.65
C ARG A 22 18.35 -29.93 0.67
N THR A 23 19.59 -29.50 0.47
CA THR A 23 19.95 -28.08 0.43
C THR A 23 19.28 -27.38 -0.75
N ARG A 24 19.20 -28.02 -1.92
CA ARG A 24 18.48 -27.44 -3.07
C ARG A 24 16.99 -27.26 -2.75
N ALA A 25 16.32 -28.30 -2.23
CA ALA A 25 14.92 -28.21 -1.86
C ALA A 25 14.66 -27.11 -0.81
N GLY A 26 15.54 -26.98 0.19
CA GLY A 26 15.45 -25.90 1.18
C GLY A 26 15.59 -24.51 0.57
N ARG A 27 16.53 -24.32 -0.38
CA ARG A 27 16.67 -23.04 -1.10
C ARG A 27 15.45 -22.71 -1.95
N ASP A 28 14.90 -23.70 -2.66
CA ASP A 28 13.74 -23.50 -3.52
C ASP A 28 12.51 -23.13 -2.68
N ALA A 29 12.31 -23.79 -1.52
CA ALA A 29 11.25 -23.46 -0.57
C ALA A 29 11.42 -22.05 0.03
N LEU A 30 12.64 -21.70 0.46
CA LEU A 30 12.93 -20.36 0.97
C LEU A 30 12.69 -19.29 -0.10
N HIS A 31 13.09 -19.55 -1.35
CA HIS A 31 12.89 -18.61 -2.45
C HIS A 31 11.40 -18.38 -2.73
N LYS A 32 10.59 -19.44 -2.69
CA LYS A 32 9.13 -19.33 -2.83
C LYS A 32 8.51 -18.45 -1.75
N GLU A 33 8.88 -18.66 -0.48
CA GLU A 33 8.37 -17.83 0.61
C GLU A 33 8.85 -16.38 0.50
N LYS A 34 10.10 -16.16 0.10
CA LYS A 34 10.61 -14.82 -0.19
C LYS A 34 9.79 -14.11 -1.28
N GLN A 35 9.52 -14.77 -2.39
CA GLN A 35 8.69 -14.21 -3.47
C GLN A 35 7.28 -13.83 -2.98
N ARG A 36 6.69 -14.66 -2.11
CA ARG A 36 5.38 -14.38 -1.50
C ARG A 36 5.42 -13.15 -0.60
N VAL A 37 6.48 -12.99 0.20
CA VAL A 37 6.70 -11.81 1.03
C VAL A 37 6.89 -10.57 0.16
N ASP A 38 7.72 -10.64 -0.87
CA ASP A 38 7.99 -9.52 -1.79
C ASP A 38 6.70 -9.06 -2.50
N SER A 39 5.87 -10.00 -2.97
CA SER A 39 4.57 -9.70 -3.58
C SER A 39 3.59 -9.05 -2.60
N THR A 40 3.53 -9.53 -1.36
CA THR A 40 2.66 -8.96 -0.33
C THR A 40 3.14 -7.57 0.08
N HIS A 41 4.46 -7.37 0.19
CA HIS A 41 5.05 -6.07 0.47
C HIS A 41 4.75 -5.07 -0.64
N LEU A 42 4.80 -5.47 -1.91
CA LEU A 42 4.40 -4.61 -3.03
C LEU A 42 2.92 -4.19 -2.92
N LEU A 43 2.02 -5.12 -2.59
CA LEU A 43 0.61 -4.79 -2.38
C LEU A 43 0.43 -3.79 -1.23
N LEU A 44 1.14 -3.98 -0.12
CA LEU A 44 1.12 -3.04 1.00
C LEU A 44 1.56 -1.64 0.56
N GLN A 45 2.65 -1.52 -0.22
CA GLN A 45 3.11 -0.22 -0.71
C GLN A 45 2.07 0.48 -1.59
N ASN A 46 1.38 -0.28 -2.45
CA ASN A 46 0.29 0.28 -3.28
C ASN A 46 -0.85 0.84 -2.41
N LEU A 47 -1.27 0.09 -1.38
CA LEU A 47 -2.32 0.53 -0.46
C LEU A 47 -1.91 1.75 0.36
N LEU A 48 -0.65 1.79 0.83
CA LEU A 48 -0.12 2.95 1.56
C LEU A 48 -0.10 4.19 0.66
N TYR A 49 0.30 4.04 -0.59
CA TYR A 49 0.28 5.12 -1.57
C TYR A 49 -1.14 5.63 -1.83
N GLU A 50 -2.10 4.73 -2.03
CA GLU A 50 -3.50 5.09 -2.23
C GLU A 50 -4.09 5.84 -1.02
N ALA A 51 -3.81 5.35 0.19
CA ALA A 51 -4.25 6.01 1.43
C ALA A 51 -3.64 7.42 1.58
N ASP A 52 -2.34 7.58 1.28
CA ASP A 52 -1.68 8.89 1.30
C ASP A 52 -2.25 9.84 0.24
N HIS A 53 -2.50 9.35 -0.98
CA HIS A 53 -3.14 10.12 -2.04
C HIS A 53 -4.52 10.64 -1.61
N LEU A 54 -5.38 9.76 -1.10
CA LEU A 54 -6.71 10.13 -0.63
C LEU A 54 -6.65 11.15 0.52
N ASN A 55 -5.73 10.97 1.49
CA ASN A 55 -5.54 11.93 2.57
C ASN A 55 -5.13 13.32 2.06
N LYS A 56 -4.28 13.38 1.04
CA LYS A 56 -3.90 14.64 0.39
C LYS A 56 -5.08 15.29 -0.32
N GLU A 57 -5.90 14.52 -1.00
CA GLU A 57 -7.12 15.02 -1.66
C GLU A 57 -8.12 15.57 -0.63
N VAL A 58 -8.39 14.85 0.46
CA VAL A 58 -9.25 15.31 1.55
C VAL A 58 -8.72 16.62 2.13
N THR A 59 -7.41 16.68 2.42
CA THR A 59 -6.77 17.88 2.95
C THR A 59 -6.92 19.06 1.99
N LYS A 60 -6.71 18.84 0.69
CA LYS A 60 -6.88 19.87 -0.34
C LYS A 60 -8.32 20.37 -0.41
N CYS A 61 -9.31 19.48 -0.33
CA CYS A 61 -10.73 19.85 -0.31
C CYS A 61 -11.08 20.67 0.93
N LEU A 62 -10.56 20.32 2.11
CA LEU A 62 -10.80 21.05 3.35
C LEU A 62 -10.09 22.41 3.41
N GLN A 63 -8.95 22.54 2.73
CA GLN A 63 -8.21 23.80 2.63
C GLN A 63 -8.75 24.74 1.55
N PHE A 64 -9.77 24.31 0.80
CA PHE A 64 -10.39 25.16 -0.20
C PHE A 64 -11.06 26.35 0.48
N LYS A 65 -10.55 27.55 0.19
CA LYS A 65 -11.16 28.82 0.57
C LYS A 65 -11.74 29.48 -0.67
N SER A 66 -13.04 29.80 -0.63
CA SER A 66 -13.66 30.62 -1.68
C SER A 66 -13.23 32.07 -1.51
N LYS A 67 -13.13 32.81 -2.61
CA LYS A 67 -12.94 34.27 -2.55
C LYS A 67 -14.08 34.98 -1.80
N ASP A 68 -15.24 34.33 -1.74
CA ASP A 68 -16.45 34.86 -1.13
C ASP A 68 -16.54 34.59 0.39
N GLU A 69 -15.58 33.87 0.99
CA GLU A 69 -15.56 33.64 2.46
C GLU A 69 -15.37 34.92 3.27
N GLU A 70 -14.76 35.96 2.69
CA GLU A 70 -14.48 37.23 3.35
C GLU A 70 -15.55 38.31 3.06
N ILE A 71 -16.62 37.97 2.35
CA ILE A 71 -17.69 38.93 2.05
C ILE A 71 -18.53 39.17 3.30
N GLU A 72 -18.66 40.43 3.69
CA GLU A 72 -19.57 40.83 4.75
C GLU A 72 -21.02 40.53 4.35
N LEU A 73 -21.72 39.78 5.21
CA LEU A 73 -23.12 39.44 5.00
C LEU A 73 -24.01 40.58 5.48
N VAL A 74 -25.02 40.91 4.69
CA VAL A 74 -26.06 41.87 5.06
C VAL A 74 -27.01 41.22 6.07
N PRO A 75 -27.47 41.93 7.12
CA PRO A 75 -28.50 41.42 8.02
C PRO A 75 -29.77 41.00 7.27
N VAL A 76 -30.41 39.92 7.73
CA VAL A 76 -31.58 39.32 7.07
C VAL A 76 -32.71 40.34 6.86
N GLU A 77 -32.95 41.20 7.84
CA GLU A 77 -34.00 42.23 7.78
C GLU A 77 -33.73 43.28 6.70
N ASP A 78 -32.47 43.71 6.56
CA ASP A 78 -32.06 44.68 5.54
C ASP A 78 -32.16 44.07 4.14
N PHE A 79 -31.82 42.79 4.00
CA PHE A 79 -32.00 42.05 2.75
C PHE A 79 -33.48 42.02 2.31
N TYR A 80 -34.41 41.66 3.20
CA TYR A 80 -35.83 41.60 2.85
C TYR A 80 -36.49 42.97 2.63
N ARG A 81 -35.88 44.06 3.14
CA ARG A 81 -36.35 45.42 2.93
C ARG A 81 -35.85 46.02 1.61
N ASP A 82 -34.56 45.85 1.31
CA ASP A 82 -33.88 46.62 0.27
C ASP A 82 -33.61 45.81 -1.01
N ALA A 83 -33.61 44.47 -0.95
CA ALA A 83 -33.34 43.65 -2.13
C ALA A 83 -34.58 43.54 -3.05
N PRO A 84 -34.38 43.52 -4.39
CA PRO A 84 -35.44 43.38 -5.38
C PRO A 84 -36.39 42.20 -5.08
N SER A 85 -37.69 42.37 -5.32
CA SER A 85 -38.71 41.37 -4.96
C SER A 85 -38.52 40.01 -5.64
N ASP A 86 -37.96 40.00 -6.84
CA ASP A 86 -37.58 38.81 -7.61
C ASP A 86 -36.44 38.01 -6.96
N VAL A 87 -35.61 38.64 -6.11
CA VAL A 87 -34.49 38.02 -5.40
C VAL A 87 -34.82 37.75 -3.93
N SER A 88 -35.48 38.70 -3.25
CA SER A 88 -35.81 38.58 -1.83
C SER A 88 -36.99 37.63 -1.58
N ARG A 89 -37.95 37.55 -2.51
CA ARG A 89 -39.12 36.68 -2.40
C ARG A 89 -39.44 36.06 -3.78
N PRO A 90 -38.57 35.17 -4.29
CA PRO A 90 -38.86 34.47 -5.53
C PRO A 90 -40.13 33.63 -5.36
N VAL A 91 -40.97 33.64 -6.38
CA VAL A 91 -42.28 33.00 -6.43
C VAL A 91 -42.16 31.47 -6.40
#